data_AF-A0A812XMI9-F1
#
_entry.id   AF-A0A812XMI9-F1
#
_cell.length_a   1.000
_cell.length_b   1.000
_cell.length_c   1.000
_cell.angle_alpha   90.00
_cell.angle_beta   90.00
_cell.angle_gamma   90.00
#
_symmetry.space_group_name_H-M   'P 1'
#
loop_
_entity.id
_entity.type
_entity.pdbx_description
1 polymer ?
#
loop_
_entity_poly.entity_id
_entity_poly.type
_entity_poly.pdbx_seq_one_letter_code
_entity_poly.pdbx_strand_id
1 'polypeptide(L)'
;VCGRPCIRFLHGTCELDSRCQFCHMEHGRPKEKLDKQRRKLMETLNETQVLSLLLPHIRARAQDKGLAEQMAPLIQLLEETLSSMDATAVPRNAS
;
A
#
# COMPACT_ATOMS: atom_id res chain seq x y z
N VAL A 1 3.24 -9.73 3.48
CA VAL A 1 2.46 -9.23 2.32
C VAL A 1 2.28 -10.39 1.34
N CYS A 2 1.05 -10.83 1.04
CA CYS A 2 0.83 -11.89 0.04
C CYS A 2 1.15 -11.40 -1.39
N GLY A 3 1.76 -12.30 -2.18
CA GLY A 3 2.09 -12.09 -3.60
C GLY A 3 0.86 -12.15 -4.52
N ARG A 4 1.09 -12.10 -5.83
CA ARG A 4 0.03 -12.19 -6.84
C ARG A 4 -0.63 -13.59 -6.79
N PRO A 5 -1.96 -13.72 -6.84
CA PRO A 5 -2.63 -15.03 -6.81
C PRO A 5 -2.23 -15.88 -8.01
N CYS A 6 -2.12 -17.19 -7.77
CA CYS A 6 -1.88 -18.18 -8.83
C CYS A 6 -3.16 -18.40 -9.64
N ILE A 7 -3.15 -18.01 -10.91
CA ILE A 7 -4.29 -18.21 -11.82
C ILE A 7 -4.64 -19.70 -11.96
N ARG A 8 -3.64 -20.59 -11.99
CA ARG A 8 -3.87 -22.05 -12.11
C ARG A 8 -4.58 -22.61 -10.88
N PHE A 9 -4.14 -22.23 -9.69
CA PHE A 9 -4.80 -22.61 -8.44
C PHE A 9 -6.22 -22.04 -8.36
N LEU A 10 -6.42 -20.79 -8.79
CA LEU A 10 -7.74 -20.16 -8.84
C LEU A 10 -8.73 -20.91 -9.75
N HIS A 11 -8.25 -21.55 -10.82
CA HIS A 11 -9.07 -22.37 -11.73
C HIS A 11 -9.16 -23.85 -11.33
N GLY A 12 -8.60 -24.26 -10.19
CA GLY A 12 -8.74 -25.60 -9.65
C GLY A 12 -7.45 -26.14 -9.06
N THR A 13 -6.41 -26.33 -9.87
CA THR A 13 -5.20 -27.02 -9.43
C THR A 13 -3.95 -26.38 -10.01
N CYS A 14 -2.93 -26.20 -9.16
CA CYS A 14 -1.59 -25.79 -9.59
C CYS A 14 -0.61 -26.97 -9.42
N GLU A 15 -0.08 -27.49 -10.53
CA GLU A 15 0.85 -28.64 -10.53
C GLU A 15 2.26 -28.31 -10.01
N LEU A 16 2.58 -27.03 -9.87
CA LEU A 16 3.88 -26.60 -9.35
C LEU A 16 3.97 -26.62 -7.84
N ASP A 17 2.83 -26.70 -7.14
CA ASP A 17 2.73 -26.77 -5.68
C ASP A 17 3.72 -25.79 -4.99
N SER A 18 4.65 -26.29 -4.17
CA SER A 18 5.68 -25.51 -3.46
C SER A 18 6.69 -24.78 -4.34
N ARG A 19 6.78 -25.11 -5.64
CA ARG A 19 7.62 -24.39 -6.62
C ARG A 19 6.88 -23.21 -7.27
N CYS A 20 5.59 -23.04 -7.01
CA CYS A 20 4.83 -21.93 -7.55
C CYS A 20 5.19 -20.62 -6.82
N GLN A 21 5.69 -19.63 -7.56
CA GLN A 21 6.02 -18.31 -7.02
C GLN A 21 4.78 -17.41 -6.80
N PHE A 22 3.59 -17.94 -7.05
CA PHE A 22 2.32 -17.22 -6.91
C PHE A 22 1.57 -17.71 -5.67
N CYS A 23 0.74 -16.84 -5.09
CA CYS A 23 0.02 -17.17 -3.87
C CYS A 23 -1.11 -18.17 -4.13
N HIS A 24 -1.17 -19.23 -3.32
CA HIS A 24 -2.24 -20.24 -3.31
C HIS A 24 -3.23 -20.05 -2.16
N MET A 25 -3.09 -19.00 -1.35
CA MET A 25 -4.03 -18.77 -0.26
C MET A 25 -5.37 -18.25 -0.80
N GLU A 26 -6.46 -18.65 -0.15
CA GLU A 26 -7.78 -18.14 -0.46
C GLU A 26 -7.83 -16.63 -0.11
N HIS A 27 -8.16 -15.82 -1.11
CA HIS A 27 -8.22 -14.37 -0.96
C HIS A 27 -9.65 -13.92 -1.17
N GLY A 28 -10.32 -13.48 -0.09
CA GLY A 28 -11.73 -13.08 -0.15
C GLY A 28 -12.04 -11.96 -1.14
N ARG A 29 -11.03 -11.15 -1.53
CA ARG A 29 -11.09 -10.21 -2.67
C ARG A 29 -9.71 -10.05 -3.30
N PRO A 30 -9.60 -9.98 -4.65
CA PRO A 30 -8.35 -9.55 -5.27
C PRO A 30 -7.99 -8.15 -4.74
N LYS A 31 -6.72 -7.94 -4.37
CA LYS A 31 -6.23 -6.58 -4.12
C LYS A 31 -6.44 -5.78 -5.39
N GLU A 32 -7.27 -4.74 -5.32
CA GLU A 32 -7.36 -3.76 -6.39
C GLU A 32 -5.97 -3.16 -6.62
N LYS A 33 -5.48 -3.32 -7.84
CA LYS A 33 -4.22 -2.72 -8.25
C LYS A 33 -4.51 -1.35 -8.79
N LEU A 34 -3.62 -0.40 -8.50
CA LEU A 34 -3.59 0.84 -9.26
C LEU A 34 -3.40 0.50 -10.74
N ASP A 35 -4.24 1.10 -11.57
CA ASP A 35 -4.05 1.09 -13.02
C ASP A 35 -2.71 1.73 -13.40
N LYS A 36 -2.35 1.61 -14.68
CA LYS A 36 -1.06 2.10 -15.18
C LYS A 36 -0.89 3.60 -14.97
N GLN A 37 -1.94 4.41 -15.13
CA GLN A 37 -1.88 5.86 -15.02
C GLN A 37 -1.70 6.27 -13.55
N ARG A 38 -2.49 5.70 -12.64
CA ARG A 38 -2.42 5.98 -11.20
C ARG A 38 -1.10 5.53 -10.59
N ARG A 39 -0.53 4.43 -11.07
CA ARG A 39 0.81 3.99 -10.66
C ARG A 39 1.89 4.97 -11.08
N LYS A 40 1.88 5.41 -12.34
CA LYS A 40 2.82 6.42 -12.83
C LYS A 40 2.70 7.72 -12.07
N LEU A 41 1.48 8.16 -11.75
CA LEU A 41 1.27 9.34 -10.91
C LEU A 41 1.92 9.16 -9.53
N MET A 42 1.68 8.02 -8.88
CA MET A 42 2.29 7.71 -7.57
C MET A 42 3.83 7.75 -7.62
N GLU A 43 4.44 7.30 -8.73
CA GLU A 43 5.89 7.36 -8.96
C GLU A 43 6.44 8.79 -9.10
N THR A 44 5.59 9.77 -9.44
CA THR A 44 6.00 11.19 -9.52
C THR A 44 5.92 11.93 -8.19
N LEU A 45 5.20 11.37 -7.21
CA LEU A 45 5.00 12.04 -5.93
C LEU A 45 6.29 11.99 -5.10
N ASN A 46 6.63 13.12 -4.49
CA ASN A 46 7.66 13.18 -3.45
C ASN A 46 7.13 12.63 -2.12
N GLU A 47 8.01 12.52 -1.13
CA GLU A 47 7.67 11.89 0.14
C GLU A 47 6.56 12.62 0.91
N THR A 48 6.63 13.95 0.97
CA THR A 48 5.61 14.81 1.59
C THR A 48 4.24 14.61 0.93
N GLN A 49 4.20 14.54 -0.41
CA GLN A 49 2.98 14.28 -1.18
C GLN A 49 2.43 12.88 -0.93
N VAL A 50 3.28 11.85 -0.87
CA VAL A 50 2.85 10.49 -0.57
C VAL A 50 2.28 10.41 0.84
N LEU A 51 2.97 10.99 1.82
CA LEU A 51 2.57 10.93 3.21
C LEU A 51 1.26 11.70 3.47
N SER A 52 1.15 12.92 2.95
CA SER A 52 -0.10 13.71 3.02
C SER A 52 -1.27 13.00 2.34
N LEU A 53 -1.04 12.29 1.22
CA LEU A 53 -2.06 11.52 0.55
C LEU A 53 -2.52 10.30 1.37
N LEU A 54 -1.58 9.57 1.98
CA LEU A 54 -1.88 8.29 2.66
C LEU A 54 -2.39 8.46 4.09
N LEU A 55 -1.97 9.49 4.80
CA LEU A 55 -2.26 9.68 6.22
C LEU A 55 -3.76 9.68 6.58
N PRO A 56 -4.66 10.35 5.82
CA PRO A 56 -6.10 10.28 6.07
C PRO A 56 -6.65 8.85 5.92
N HIS A 57 -6.15 8.09 4.94
CA HIS A 57 -6.57 6.72 4.70
C HIS A 57 -6.07 5.76 5.77
N ILE A 58 -4.85 5.98 6.30
CA ILE A 58 -4.31 5.19 7.42
C ILE A 58 -5.19 5.40 8.66
N ARG A 59 -5.55 6.65 8.96
CA ARG A 59 -6.44 6.98 10.09
C ARG A 59 -7.81 6.31 9.95
N ALA A 60 -8.47 6.49 8.80
CA ALA A 60 -9.77 5.89 8.53
C ALA A 60 -9.71 4.36 8.66
N ARG A 61 -8.68 3.72 8.08
CA ARG A 61 -8.54 2.26 8.14
C ARG A 61 -8.24 1.73 9.55
N ALA A 62 -7.54 2.51 10.38
CA ALA A 62 -7.33 2.16 11.78
C ALA A 62 -8.66 2.23 12.55
N GLN A 63 -9.49 3.24 12.30
CA GLN A 63 -10.83 3.35 12.87
C GLN A 63 -11.73 2.19 12.45
N ASP A 64 -11.83 1.91 11.14
CA ASP A 64 -12.66 0.84 10.58
C ASP A 64 -12.32 -0.54 11.14
N LYS A 65 -11.07 -0.74 11.56
CA LYS A 65 -10.58 -2.00 12.12
C LYS A 65 -10.59 -2.05 13.65
N GLY A 66 -11.04 -1.00 14.33
CA GLY A 66 -10.96 -0.91 15.79
C GLY A 66 -9.52 -0.86 16.33
N LEU A 67 -8.57 -0.42 15.52
CA LEU A 67 -7.14 -0.33 15.85
C LEU A 67 -6.69 1.11 16.15
N ALA A 68 -7.62 2.05 16.30
CA ALA A 68 -7.32 3.47 16.43
C ALA A 68 -6.35 3.77 17.59
N GLU A 69 -6.60 3.22 18.78
CA GLU A 69 -5.76 3.45 19.96
C GLU A 69 -4.36 2.85 19.80
N GLN A 70 -4.27 1.61 19.30
CA GLN A 70 -2.98 0.93 19.07
C GLN A 70 -2.14 1.64 18.01
N MET A 71 -2.80 2.25 17.02
CA MET A 71 -2.14 2.95 15.92
C MET A 71 -1.88 4.43 16.23
N ALA A 72 -2.44 5.00 17.30
CA ALA A 72 -2.32 6.41 17.63
C ALA A 72 -0.87 6.92 17.72
N PRO A 73 0.08 6.20 18.37
CA PRO A 73 1.47 6.65 18.41
C PRO A 73 2.12 6.72 17.03
N LEU A 74 1.81 5.77 16.15
CA LEU A 74 2.33 5.78 14.79
C LEU A 74 1.71 6.91 13.97
N ILE A 75 0.40 7.12 14.08
CA ILE A 75 -0.30 8.20 13.36
C ILE A 75 0.26 9.55 13.80
N GLN A 76 0.48 9.75 15.10
CA GLN A 76 1.09 10.96 15.63
C GLN A 76 2.51 11.18 15.08
N LEU A 77 3.35 10.14 15.08
CA LEU A 77 4.70 10.22 14.51
C LEU A 77 4.65 10.64 13.03
N LEU A 78 3.72 10.11 12.25
CA LEU A 78 3.55 10.45 10.84
C LEU A 78 3.06 11.90 10.64
N GLU A 79 2.20 12.41 11.52
CA GLU A 79 1.74 13.80 11.51
C GLU A 79 2.86 14.78 11.85
N GLU A 80 3.66 14.46 12.88
CA GLU A 80 4.84 15.23 13.26
C GLU A 80 5.87 15.23 12.14
N THR A 81 6.13 14.06 11.54
CA THR A 81 7.03 13.91 10.39
C THR A 81 6.56 14.79 9.23
N LEU A 82 5.28 14.73 8.86
CA LEU A 82 4.72 15.53 7.77
C LEU A 82 4.81 17.04 8.06
N SER A 83 4.63 17.44 9.32
CA SER A 83 4.73 18.84 9.74
C SER A 83 6.18 19.35 9.73
N SER A 84 7.14 18.46 9.96
CA SER A 84 8.59 18.78 9.89
C SER A 84 9.17 18.77 8.48
N MET A 85 8.44 18.21 7.50
CA MET A 85 8.85 18.18 6.10
C MET A 85 8.55 19.53 5.43
N ASP A 86 9.59 20.34 5.21
CA ASP A 86 9.46 21.59 4.45
C ASP A 86 8.85 21.35 3.06
N ALA A 87 7.94 22.24 2.65
CA ALA A 87 7.16 22.16 1.40
C ALA A 87 7.99 22.28 0.10
N THR A 88 9.32 22.37 0.19
CA THR A 88 10.22 22.42 -0.97
C THR A 88 10.60 21.01 -1.41
N ALA A 89 9.63 20.29 -1.98
CA ALA A 89 9.82 18.91 -2.33
C ALA A 89 10.12 18.77 -3.83
N VAL A 90 11.42 18.62 -4.14
CA VAL A 90 11.93 18.25 -5.47
C VAL A 90 11.31 16.90 -5.89
N PRO A 91 10.82 16.75 -7.13
CA PRO A 91 10.27 15.48 -7.60
C PRO A 91 11.35 14.38 -7.51
N ARG A 92 10.95 13.19 -7.06
CA ARG A 92 11.85 12.02 -6.94
C ARG A 92 12.50 11.59 -8.26
N ASN A 93 12.03 12.12 -9.39
CA ASN A 93 12.54 11.87 -10.73
C ASN A 93 13.14 13.16 -11.35
N ALA A 94 14.24 13.65 -10.78
CA ALA A 94 15.17 14.54 -11.47
C ALA A 94 16.43 13.71 -11.78
N SER A 95 16.41 12.98 -12.89
CA SER A 95 17.56 12.30 -13.49
C SER A 95 17.40 12.33 -15.00
#